data_AF-A0A3D2VLI1-F1
#
_entry.id   AF-A0A3D2VLI1-F1
#
_cell.length_a   1.000
_cell.length_b   1.000
_cell.length_c   1.000
_cell.angle_alpha   90.00
_cell.angle_beta   90.00
_cell.angle_gamma   90.00
#
_symmetry.space_group_name_H-M   'P 1'
#
loop_
_entity.id
_entity.type
_entity.pdbx_description
1 polymer ?
#
loop_
_entity_poly.entity_id
_entity_poly.type
_entity_poly.pdbx_seq_one_letter_code
_entity_poly.pdbx_strand_id
1 'polypeptide(L)'
;RIQPGDLGVGDLVVTPANDPRLVPGYTGEDESLPEELLDPLNPPAWEVGLGRERVLGSFGREEAAERWRDGDFGPRSPMAQAAPAQCSTCGFLIPVAGAMRGAFGVCANALAPSDGHIVAVDFGCGAHSEAAIEVAAETVEPLLIDEVDYERVDLSVDSDSEQ
;
A
#
# COMPACT_ATOMS: atom_id res chain seq x y z
N ARG A 1 2.87 -33.63 7.35
CA ARG A 1 3.27 -32.63 6.33
C ARG A 1 3.60 -31.36 7.08
N ILE A 2 4.67 -30.67 6.68
CA ILE A 2 4.99 -29.32 7.16
C ILE A 2 3.84 -28.39 6.74
N GLN A 3 3.41 -27.52 7.63
CA GLN A 3 2.37 -26.52 7.43
C GLN A 3 2.97 -25.11 7.39
N PRO A 4 2.22 -24.12 6.88
CA PRO A 4 2.60 -22.72 7.02
C PRO A 4 2.84 -22.37 8.50
N GLY A 5 3.98 -21.75 8.80
CA GLY A 5 4.38 -21.38 10.17
C GLY A 5 5.26 -22.40 10.91
N ASP A 6 5.42 -23.62 10.39
CA ASP A 6 6.25 -24.65 11.03
C ASP A 6 7.77 -24.43 10.84
N LEU A 7 8.18 -23.50 9.98
CA LEU A 7 9.59 -23.24 9.67
C LEU A 7 10.17 -22.15 10.58
N GLY A 8 11.26 -22.48 11.26
CA GLY A 8 12.08 -21.57 12.06
C GLY A 8 13.37 -21.15 11.36
N VAL A 9 14.17 -20.37 12.09
CA VAL A 9 15.48 -19.89 11.60
C VAL A 9 16.44 -21.07 11.43
N GLY A 10 16.89 -21.29 10.20
CA GLY A 10 17.85 -22.34 9.85
C GLY A 10 17.23 -23.63 9.31
N ASP A 11 15.90 -23.76 9.31
CA ASP A 11 15.24 -24.91 8.71
C ASP A 11 15.36 -24.91 7.19
N LEU A 12 15.61 -26.09 6.61
CA LEU A 12 15.72 -26.29 5.17
C LEU A 12 14.65 -27.29 4.71
N VAL A 13 13.81 -26.85 3.76
CA VAL A 13 12.83 -27.70 3.09
C VAL A 13 13.28 -27.97 1.68
N VAL A 14 13.39 -29.25 1.33
CA VAL A 14 13.73 -29.65 -0.04
C VAL A 14 12.48 -29.55 -0.91
N THR A 15 12.53 -28.71 -1.93
CA THR A 15 11.52 -28.67 -2.98
C THR A 15 11.66 -29.88 -3.89
N PRO A 16 10.60 -30.68 -4.12
CA PRO A 16 10.64 -31.78 -5.08
C PRO A 16 11.10 -31.33 -6.47
N ALA A 17 11.77 -32.22 -7.20
CA ALA A 17 12.23 -31.92 -8.57
C ALA A 17 11.04 -31.59 -9.50
N ASN A 18 9.92 -32.30 -9.32
CA ASN A 18 8.69 -32.16 -10.12
C ASN A 18 7.60 -31.41 -9.35
N ASP A 19 7.94 -30.37 -8.58
CA ASP A 19 6.93 -29.51 -7.94
C ASP A 19 6.09 -28.81 -9.04
N PRO A 20 4.77 -29.06 -9.12
CA PRO A 20 3.94 -28.56 -10.22
C PRO A 20 3.81 -27.03 -10.23
N ARG A 21 4.20 -26.36 -9.14
CA ARG A 21 4.16 -24.90 -9.05
C ARG A 21 5.35 -24.25 -9.75
N LEU A 22 6.40 -25.00 -10.09
CA LEU A 22 7.64 -24.47 -10.64
C LEU A 22 7.85 -24.92 -12.09
N VAL A 23 8.38 -24.01 -12.90
CA VAL A 23 8.80 -24.24 -14.29
C VAL A 23 10.25 -23.81 -14.50
N PRO A 24 10.96 -24.31 -15.52
CA PRO A 24 12.31 -23.85 -15.84
C PRO A 24 12.37 -22.35 -16.09
N GLY A 25 13.31 -21.66 -15.44
CA GLY A 25 13.44 -20.21 -15.50
C GLY A 25 14.05 -19.66 -16.79
N TYR A 26 14.32 -20.49 -17.80
CA TYR A 26 14.93 -20.10 -19.07
C TYR A 26 14.02 -20.34 -20.28
N THR A 27 12.86 -20.97 -20.10
CA THR A 27 12.02 -21.38 -21.25
C THR A 27 11.02 -20.31 -21.68
N GLY A 28 10.66 -19.35 -20.81
CA GLY A 28 9.67 -18.30 -21.13
C GLY A 28 8.29 -18.85 -21.51
N GLU A 29 8.03 -20.14 -21.25
CA GLU A 29 6.89 -20.91 -21.78
C GLU A 29 5.52 -20.39 -21.34
N ASP A 30 5.49 -19.54 -20.32
CA ASP A 30 4.27 -19.06 -19.66
C ASP A 30 3.96 -17.58 -19.96
N GLU A 31 4.78 -16.94 -20.81
CA GLU A 31 4.68 -15.52 -21.17
C GLU A 31 4.49 -15.30 -22.67
N SER A 32 3.94 -16.29 -23.40
CA SER A 32 3.48 -16.08 -24.77
C SER A 32 2.26 -15.16 -24.77
N LEU A 33 2.49 -13.86 -24.67
CA LEU A 33 1.48 -12.83 -24.90
C LEU A 33 1.20 -12.76 -26.41
N PRO A 34 -0.06 -12.54 -26.82
CA PRO A 34 -0.39 -12.10 -28.17
C PRO A 34 0.51 -10.92 -28.57
N GLU A 35 0.96 -10.89 -29.81
CA GLU A 35 1.91 -9.88 -30.31
C GLU A 35 1.39 -8.44 -30.11
N GLU A 36 0.07 -8.29 -30.01
CA GLU A 36 -0.66 -7.03 -29.75
C GLU A 36 -0.51 -6.50 -28.31
N LEU A 37 -0.11 -7.36 -27.35
CA LEU A 37 0.08 -7.03 -25.93
C LEU A 37 1.56 -6.92 -25.55
N LEU A 38 2.47 -7.04 -26.52
CA LEU A 38 3.90 -6.79 -26.31
C LEU A 38 4.12 -5.29 -26.12
N ASP A 39 4.40 -4.87 -24.89
CA ASP A 39 4.86 -3.51 -24.62
C ASP A 39 6.32 -3.36 -25.13
N PRO A 40 6.60 -2.54 -26.15
CA PRO A 40 7.95 -2.34 -26.65
C PRO A 40 8.89 -1.69 -25.61
N LEU A 41 8.35 -1.07 -24.56
CA LEU A 41 9.11 -0.52 -23.44
C LEU A 41 9.29 -1.53 -22.29
N ASN A 42 8.51 -2.62 -22.25
CA ASN A 42 8.60 -3.67 -21.25
C ASN A 42 8.35 -5.07 -21.86
N PRO A 43 9.33 -5.62 -22.61
CA PRO A 43 9.16 -6.91 -23.27
C PRO A 43 8.97 -8.02 -22.21
N PRO A 44 8.04 -8.97 -22.41
CA PRO A 44 7.74 -10.02 -21.42
C PRO A 44 9.00 -10.78 -20.97
N ALA A 45 9.95 -11.01 -21.88
CA ALA A 45 11.22 -11.66 -21.61
C ALA A 45 12.14 -10.95 -20.57
N TRP A 46 11.90 -9.69 -20.20
CA TRP A 46 12.69 -8.98 -19.17
C TRP A 46 12.40 -9.49 -17.75
N GLU A 47 11.23 -10.07 -17.51
CA GLU A 47 10.83 -10.53 -16.17
C GLU A 47 11.19 -12.00 -15.90
N VAL A 48 11.84 -12.66 -16.85
CA VAL A 48 12.20 -14.07 -16.73
C VAL A 48 13.46 -14.25 -15.90
N GLY A 49 13.24 -14.68 -14.65
CA GLY A 49 14.20 -15.41 -13.84
C GLY A 49 15.34 -14.60 -13.21
N LEU A 50 15.80 -13.49 -13.77
CA LEU A 50 17.05 -12.81 -13.31
C LEU A 50 18.20 -13.81 -13.08
N GLY A 51 18.26 -14.90 -13.87
CA GLY A 51 19.23 -16.00 -13.70
C GLY A 51 18.80 -17.15 -12.77
N ARG A 52 17.55 -17.19 -12.28
CA ARG A 52 17.02 -18.31 -11.48
C ARG A 52 16.80 -19.56 -12.33
N GLU A 53 17.20 -20.72 -11.82
CA GLU A 53 17.04 -22.03 -12.46
C GLU A 53 15.55 -22.40 -12.66
N ARG A 54 14.70 -22.06 -11.68
CA ARG A 54 13.26 -22.32 -11.68
C ARG A 54 12.50 -21.08 -11.24
N VAL A 55 11.33 -20.85 -11.82
CA VAL A 55 10.42 -19.75 -11.48
C VAL A 55 9.01 -20.29 -11.22
N LEU A 56 8.16 -19.48 -10.60
CA LEU A 56 6.77 -19.84 -10.34
C LEU A 56 6.00 -19.89 -11.67
N GLY A 57 5.44 -21.04 -12.01
CA GLY A 57 4.58 -21.22 -13.19
C GLY A 57 3.13 -20.79 -12.93
N SER A 58 2.28 -20.91 -13.95
CA SER A 58 0.85 -20.55 -13.93
C SER A 58 0.10 -21.21 -12.78
N PHE A 59 0.23 -22.52 -12.61
CA PHE A 59 -0.39 -23.25 -11.50
C PHE A 59 0.02 -22.69 -10.13
N GLY A 60 1.30 -22.40 -9.93
CA GLY A 60 1.79 -21.81 -8.68
C GLY A 60 1.28 -20.37 -8.46
N ARG A 61 1.15 -19.58 -9.53
CA ARG A 61 0.58 -18.23 -9.48
C ARG A 61 -0.92 -18.26 -9.16
N GLU A 62 -1.68 -19.20 -9.73
CA GLU A 62 -3.09 -19.41 -9.44
C GLU A 62 -3.32 -19.81 -7.97
N GLU A 63 -2.58 -20.80 -7.47
CA GLU A 63 -2.64 -21.22 -6.06
C GLU A 63 -2.30 -20.06 -5.11
N ALA A 64 -1.30 -19.24 -5.46
CA ALA A 64 -0.96 -18.04 -4.69
C ALA A 64 -2.06 -16.97 -4.77
N ALA A 65 -2.61 -16.71 -5.95
CA ALA A 65 -3.66 -15.72 -6.16
C ALA A 65 -4.90 -16.04 -5.34
N GLU A 66 -5.34 -17.31 -5.35
CA GLU A 66 -6.49 -17.77 -4.57
C GLU A 66 -6.25 -17.54 -3.08
N ARG A 67 -5.13 -18.03 -2.54
CA ARG A 67 -4.79 -17.88 -1.13
C ARG A 67 -4.65 -16.41 -0.70
N TRP A 68 -4.12 -15.54 -1.55
CA TRP A 68 -3.99 -14.12 -1.24
C TRP A 68 -5.32 -13.37 -1.28
N ARG A 69 -6.19 -13.65 -2.26
CA ARG A 69 -7.54 -13.05 -2.32
C ARG A 69 -8.43 -13.50 -1.17
N ASP A 70 -8.20 -14.71 -0.67
CA ASP A 70 -9.01 -15.28 0.41
C ASP A 70 -8.43 -15.00 1.80
N GLY A 71 -7.23 -14.42 1.86
CA GLY A 71 -6.56 -14.04 3.10
C GLY A 71 -7.00 -12.70 3.67
N ASP A 72 -6.34 -12.30 4.76
CA ASP A 72 -6.67 -11.09 5.54
C ASP A 72 -6.50 -9.78 4.74
N PHE A 73 -5.69 -9.80 3.68
CA PHE A 73 -5.45 -8.68 2.78
C PHE A 73 -6.16 -8.82 1.43
N GLY A 74 -7.20 -9.66 1.40
CA GLY A 74 -8.10 -9.83 0.27
C GLY A 74 -9.35 -8.94 0.36
N PRO A 75 -10.09 -8.79 -0.75
CA PRO A 75 -11.27 -7.91 -0.83
C PRO A 75 -12.42 -8.30 0.10
N ARG A 76 -12.48 -9.58 0.48
CA ARG A 76 -13.54 -10.11 1.33
C ARG A 76 -13.22 -10.01 2.83
N SER A 77 -12.04 -9.51 3.20
CA SER A 77 -11.67 -9.31 4.60
C SER A 77 -12.59 -8.28 5.29
N PRO A 78 -12.82 -8.37 6.60
CA PRO A 78 -13.61 -7.37 7.33
C PRO A 78 -13.05 -5.94 7.20
N MET A 79 -11.72 -5.80 7.14
CA MET A 79 -11.05 -4.51 6.94
C MET A 79 -11.39 -3.91 5.58
N ALA A 80 -11.28 -4.70 4.50
CA ALA A 80 -11.61 -4.24 3.16
C ALA A 80 -13.07 -3.81 3.03
N GLN A 81 -13.99 -4.57 3.64
CA GLN A 81 -15.42 -4.25 3.60
C GLN A 81 -15.78 -2.96 4.37
N ALA A 82 -15.00 -2.60 5.39
CA ALA A 82 -15.20 -1.38 6.17
C ALA A 82 -14.46 -0.16 5.60
N ALA A 83 -13.46 -0.38 4.75
CA ALA A 83 -12.65 0.68 4.19
C ALA A 83 -13.43 1.50 3.14
N PRO A 84 -13.30 2.84 3.14
CA PRO A 84 -14.04 3.70 2.21
C PRO A 84 -13.46 3.71 0.78
N ALA A 85 -12.25 3.20 0.60
CA ALA A 85 -11.54 3.20 -0.68
C ALA A 85 -10.63 1.96 -0.82
N GLN A 86 -10.31 1.63 -2.07
CA GLN A 86 -9.57 0.42 -2.44
C GLN A 86 -8.13 0.74 -2.86
N CYS A 87 -7.24 -0.26 -2.78
CA CYS A 87 -5.83 -0.11 -3.11
C CYS A 87 -5.61 0.29 -4.58
N SER A 88 -6.51 -0.10 -5.50
CA SER A 88 -6.46 0.22 -6.92
C SER A 88 -6.42 1.73 -7.23
N THR A 89 -6.88 2.56 -6.29
CA THR A 89 -6.85 4.03 -6.36
C THR A 89 -5.85 4.66 -5.39
N CYS A 90 -5.14 3.86 -4.60
CA CYS A 90 -4.29 4.35 -3.52
C CYS A 90 -2.88 4.66 -4.02
N GLY A 91 -2.39 5.87 -3.72
CA GLY A 91 -1.03 6.30 -4.09
C GLY A 91 0.09 5.55 -3.34
N PHE A 92 -0.23 4.78 -2.29
CA PHE A 92 0.73 3.95 -1.57
C PHE A 92 0.84 2.51 -2.10
N LEU A 93 0.09 2.17 -3.15
CA LEU A 93 0.17 0.85 -3.76
C LEU A 93 1.40 0.76 -4.67
N ILE A 94 2.30 -0.16 -4.38
CA ILE A 94 3.39 -0.56 -5.28
C ILE A 94 2.90 -1.78 -6.09
N PRO A 95 2.68 -1.67 -7.41
CA PRO A 95 2.19 -2.81 -8.19
C PRO A 95 3.21 -3.96 -8.25
N VAL A 96 2.73 -5.20 -8.18
CA VAL A 96 3.57 -6.36 -8.49
C VAL A 96 3.96 -6.32 -9.98
N ALA A 97 5.08 -6.93 -10.34
CA ALA A 97 5.51 -7.07 -11.73
C ALA A 97 4.74 -8.19 -12.47
N GLY A 98 4.78 -8.15 -13.80
CA GLY A 98 4.33 -9.25 -14.64
C GLY A 98 2.85 -9.61 -14.54
N ALA A 99 2.53 -10.88 -14.78
CA ALA A 99 1.16 -11.39 -14.91
C ALA A 99 0.26 -11.13 -13.69
N MET A 100 0.83 -10.86 -12.51
CA MET A 100 0.08 -10.63 -11.27
C MET A 100 -0.25 -9.14 -11.03
N ARG A 101 0.35 -8.22 -11.79
CA ARG A 101 0.25 -6.76 -11.63
C ARG A 101 -1.18 -6.24 -11.54
N GLY A 102 -2.07 -6.79 -12.38
CA GLY A 102 -3.46 -6.34 -12.45
C GLY A 102 -4.33 -6.74 -11.25
N ALA A 103 -3.83 -7.64 -10.39
CA ALA A 103 -4.60 -8.22 -9.30
C ALA A 103 -4.02 -7.91 -7.91
N PHE A 104 -2.72 -7.66 -7.82
CA PHE A 104 -2.03 -7.50 -6.53
C PHE A 104 -0.96 -6.42 -6.55
N GLY A 105 -0.72 -5.85 -5.37
CA GLY A 105 0.38 -4.93 -5.09
C GLY A 105 0.93 -5.14 -3.68
N VAL A 106 1.90 -4.32 -3.30
CA VAL A 106 2.40 -4.22 -1.92
C VAL A 106 1.98 -2.87 -1.36
N CYS A 107 1.40 -2.86 -0.15
CA CYS A 107 1.10 -1.60 0.53
C CYS A 107 2.38 -1.04 1.15
N ALA A 108 2.67 0.24 0.89
CA ALA A 108 3.85 0.95 1.42
C ALA A 108 3.48 2.06 2.42
N ASN A 109 2.26 2.04 2.96
CA ASN A 109 1.84 3.02 3.97
C ASN A 109 2.14 2.49 5.37
N ALA A 110 3.15 3.04 6.05
CA ALA A 110 3.53 2.66 7.41
C ALA A 110 2.41 2.83 8.47
N LEU A 111 1.36 3.60 8.17
CA LEU A 111 0.19 3.71 9.04
C LEU A 111 -0.83 2.58 8.84
N ALA A 112 -0.78 1.90 7.69
CA ALA A 112 -1.69 0.81 7.38
C ALA A 112 -1.22 -0.49 8.07
N PRO A 113 -2.15 -1.32 8.58
CA PRO A 113 -1.81 -2.64 9.11
C PRO A 113 -1.26 -3.59 8.03
N SER A 114 -1.46 -3.25 6.75
CA SER A 114 -0.98 -4.01 5.60
C SER A 114 0.40 -3.56 5.09
N ASP A 115 1.09 -2.64 5.76
CA ASP A 115 2.42 -2.19 5.33
C ASP A 115 3.37 -3.38 5.10
N GLY A 116 4.06 -3.39 3.97
CA GLY A 116 4.96 -4.48 3.57
C GLY A 116 4.29 -5.80 3.18
N HIS A 117 2.95 -5.87 3.13
CA HIS A 117 2.22 -7.08 2.75
C HIS A 117 1.71 -7.01 1.31
N ILE A 118 1.59 -8.19 0.70
CA ILE A 118 0.83 -8.37 -0.54
C ILE A 118 -0.64 -8.08 -0.25
N VAL A 119 -1.25 -7.22 -1.06
CA VAL A 119 -2.67 -6.84 -0.98
C VAL A 119 -3.32 -7.06 -2.33
N ALA A 120 -4.59 -7.47 -2.32
CA ALA A 120 -5.39 -7.44 -3.54
C ALA A 120 -5.67 -5.98 -3.95
N VAL A 121 -5.78 -5.69 -5.24
CA VAL A 121 -6.05 -4.31 -5.71
C VAL A 121 -7.41 -3.78 -5.23
N ASP A 122 -8.34 -4.67 -4.90
CA ASP A 122 -9.66 -4.38 -4.35
C ASP A 122 -9.72 -4.48 -2.81
N PHE A 123 -8.58 -4.69 -2.14
CA PHE A 123 -8.45 -4.54 -0.69
C PHE A 123 -8.50 -3.07 -0.27
N GLY A 124 -8.94 -2.79 0.95
CA GLY A 124 -8.86 -1.46 1.57
C GLY A 124 -8.41 -1.55 3.03
N CYS A 125 -7.58 -0.61 3.48
CA CYS A 125 -7.01 -0.60 4.83
C CYS A 125 -7.46 0.58 5.72
N GLY A 126 -8.28 1.50 5.20
CA GLY A 126 -8.69 2.73 5.88
C GLY A 126 -7.65 3.86 5.87
N ALA A 127 -6.36 3.55 5.73
CA ALA A 127 -5.28 4.54 5.59
C ALA A 127 -5.00 4.87 4.10
N HIS A 128 -6.04 5.23 3.35
CA HIS A 128 -5.92 5.57 1.93
C HIS A 128 -5.15 6.90 1.74
N SER A 129 -4.41 7.05 0.64
CA SER A 129 -3.65 8.28 0.34
C SER A 129 -4.51 9.53 0.21
N GLU A 130 -5.80 9.33 -0.08
CA GLU A 130 -6.81 10.37 -0.21
C GLU A 130 -7.90 10.25 0.86
N ALA A 131 -7.59 9.61 2.00
CA ALA A 131 -8.52 9.56 3.13
C ALA A 131 -8.71 10.98 3.69
N ALA A 132 -9.74 11.67 3.21
CA ALA A 132 -10.16 12.95 3.76
C ALA A 132 -11.11 12.70 4.94
N ILE A 133 -10.77 13.25 6.10
CA ILE A 133 -11.73 13.45 7.17
C ILE A 133 -12.49 14.72 6.82
N GLU A 134 -13.80 14.63 6.59
CA GLU A 134 -14.64 15.82 6.63
C GLU A 134 -14.57 16.36 8.06
N VAL A 135 -13.69 17.34 8.28
CA VAL A 135 -13.68 18.09 9.53
C VAL A 135 -14.96 18.92 9.50
N ALA A 136 -16.00 18.42 10.17
CA ALA A 136 -17.17 19.21 10.46
C ALA A 136 -16.68 20.53 11.07
N ALA A 137 -16.99 21.65 10.40
CA ALA A 137 -16.54 22.96 10.85
C ALA A 137 -16.98 23.14 12.30
N GLU A 138 -16.02 23.10 13.21
CA GLU A 138 -16.27 23.37 14.61
C GLU A 138 -16.72 24.82 14.67
N THR A 139 -17.93 25.04 15.17
CA THR A 139 -18.47 26.39 15.31
C THR A 139 -17.58 27.12 16.28
N VAL A 140 -16.69 27.97 15.76
CA VAL A 140 -15.86 28.84 16.58
C VAL A 140 -16.80 29.74 17.34
N GLU A 141 -16.92 29.52 18.65
CA GLU A 141 -17.61 30.47 19.51
C GLU A 141 -16.89 31.83 19.38
N PRO A 142 -17.63 32.93 19.15
CA PRO A 142 -17.01 34.23 19.02
C PRO A 142 -16.23 34.55 20.30
N LEU A 143 -14.98 35.00 20.14
CA LEU A 143 -14.16 35.46 21.25
C LEU A 143 -14.93 36.55 22.03
N LEU A 144 -15.28 36.25 23.28
CA LEU A 144 -15.79 37.23 24.22
C LEU A 144 -14.61 38.09 24.68
N ILE A 145 -14.56 39.33 24.18
CA ILE A 145 -13.58 40.33 24.60
C ILE A 145 -14.24 41.16 25.70
N ASP A 146 -13.83 40.94 26.96
CA ASP A 146 -14.42 41.60 28.13
C ASP A 146 -13.89 43.02 28.37
N GLU A 147 -12.74 43.38 27.79
CA GLU A 147 -12.12 44.68 27.98
C GLU A 147 -11.75 45.35 26.65
N VAL A 148 -12.41 46.46 26.37
CA VAL A 148 -12.10 47.40 25.26
C VAL A 148 -11.66 48.77 25.77
N ASP A 149 -11.45 48.90 27.07
CA ASP A 149 -11.08 50.18 27.67
C ASP A 149 -9.57 50.38 27.61
N TYR A 150 -9.16 51.61 27.29
CA TYR A 150 -7.76 52.00 27.20
C TYR A 150 -7.52 53.23 28.05
N GLU A 151 -6.54 53.14 28.94
CA GLU A 151 -6.16 54.27 29.79
C GLU A 151 -5.53 55.37 28.93
N ARG A 152 -6.18 56.54 28.88
CA ARG A 152 -5.60 57.73 28.25
C ARG A 152 -4.61 58.35 29.23
N VAL A 153 -3.33 58.27 28.90
CA VAL A 153 -2.27 59.01 29.59
C VAL A 153 -2.20 60.42 29.02
N ASP A 154 -2.45 61.42 29.85
CA ASP A 154 -2.26 62.84 29.50
C ASP A 154 -0.78 63.21 29.62
N LEU A 155 -0.17 63.58 28.50
CA LEU A 155 1.26 63.93 28.41
C LEU A 155 1.52 65.42 28.66
N SER A 156 0.86 66.03 29.65
CA SER A 156 1.20 67.41 30.02
C SER A 156 2.62 67.44 30.57
N VAL A 157 3.55 67.93 29.76
CA VAL A 157 4.96 68.08 30.08
C VAL A 157 5.09 69.09 31.21
N ASP A 158 5.59 68.66 32.37
CA ASP A 158 6.00 69.58 33.43
C ASP A 158 7.13 70.45 32.89
N SER A 159 6.82 71.72 32.66
CA SER A 159 7.85 72.74 32.42
C SER A 159 8.52 73.05 33.75
N ASP A 160 9.54 72.25 34.09
CA ASP A 160 10.47 72.59 35.15
C ASP A 160 11.02 73.99 34.87
N SER A 161 10.56 74.95 35.67
CA SER A 161 11.06 76.30 35.73
C SER A 161 11.28 76.64 37.18
N GLU A 162 12.44 76.24 37.70
CA GLU A 162 13.01 76.87 38.89
C GLU A 162 14.50 77.18 38.66
N GLN A 163 14.87 78.32 39.22
CA GLN A 163 16.02 79.18 38.95
C GLN A 163 17.33 78.67 39.58
#